data_AF-A0A1X1QRV0-F1
#
_entry.id   AF-A0A1X1QRV0-F1
#
_cell.length_a   1.000
_cell.length_b   1.000
_cell.length_c   1.000
_cell.angle_alpha   90.00
_cell.angle_beta   90.00
_cell.angle_gamma   90.00
#
_symmetry.space_group_name_H-M   'P 1'
#
loop_
_entity.id
_entity.type
_entity.pdbx_description
1 polymer ?
#
loop_
_entity_poly.entity_id
_entity_poly.type
_entity_poly.pdbx_seq_one_letter_code
_entity_poly.pdbx_strand_id
1 'polypeptide(L)'
;MLLTAPTGIAACNIGSVTVHSAFCLPVEHKISATYVPLRAEKLKQFRIKFKDVAYVIIDEISMLSCHNFDFVHKRLCEIKDTSSDPTVLFGGLSLIVVGDLFQLKPVHGCYIFDTRKPESYLWHRVSILTTNHRQAGDKT
;
A
#
# COMPACT_ATOMS: atom_id res chain seq x y z
N MET A 1 -9.92 -11.44 -1.02
CA MET A 1 -9.22 -10.31 -1.68
C MET A 1 -9.58 -9.03 -0.94
N LEU A 2 -8.64 -8.07 -0.82
CA LEU A 2 -8.88 -6.75 -0.22
C LEU A 2 -8.62 -5.67 -1.28
N LEU A 3 -9.54 -4.72 -1.41
CA LEU A 3 -9.42 -3.57 -2.29
C LEU A 3 -9.32 -2.29 -1.45
N THR A 4 -8.47 -1.35 -1.84
CA THR A 4 -8.29 -0.09 -1.11
C THR A 4 -7.69 1.00 -2.01
N ALA A 5 -7.80 2.26 -1.59
CA ALA A 5 -7.17 3.41 -2.26
C ALA A 5 -6.69 4.47 -1.24
N PRO A 6 -5.74 5.35 -1.58
CA PRO A 6 -5.23 6.36 -0.65
C PRO A 6 -6.27 7.41 -0.23
N THR A 7 -7.15 7.82 -1.14
CA THR A 7 -8.14 8.90 -0.90
C THR A 7 -9.56 8.36 -0.79
N GLY A 8 -10.42 9.10 -0.08
CA GLY A 8 -11.83 8.72 0.09
C GLY A 8 -12.61 8.65 -1.22
N ILE A 9 -12.34 9.58 -2.15
CA ILE A 9 -12.99 9.60 -3.47
C ILE A 9 -12.54 8.40 -4.31
N ALA A 10 -11.24 8.10 -4.38
CA ALA A 10 -10.74 6.93 -5.11
C ALA A 10 -11.29 5.62 -4.50
N ALA A 11 -11.34 5.52 -3.17
CA ALA A 11 -11.89 4.36 -2.50
C ALA A 11 -13.38 4.17 -2.82
N CYS A 12 -14.16 5.27 -2.81
CA CYS A 12 -15.58 5.27 -3.15
C CYS A 12 -15.83 4.81 -4.60
N ASN A 13 -15.02 5.30 -5.55
CA ASN A 13 -15.16 4.97 -6.97
C ASN A 13 -15.06 3.46 -7.25
N ILE A 14 -14.27 2.73 -6.45
CA ILE A 14 -14.08 1.28 -6.58
C ILE A 14 -14.85 0.48 -5.51
N GLY A 15 -15.77 1.11 -4.76
CA GLY A 15 -16.56 0.45 -3.71
C GLY A 15 -15.74 -0.10 -2.55
N SER A 16 -14.62 0.55 -2.23
CA SER A 16 -13.65 0.12 -1.20
C SER A 16 -13.50 1.13 -0.06
N VAL A 17 -12.54 0.87 0.83
CA VAL A 17 -12.17 1.75 1.94
C VAL A 17 -10.76 2.29 1.76
N THR A 18 -10.45 3.41 2.41
CA THR A 18 -9.11 4.00 2.30
C THR A 18 -8.02 3.11 2.90
N VAL A 19 -6.76 3.27 2.47
CA VAL A 19 -5.61 2.51 3.02
C VAL A 19 -5.51 2.70 4.54
N HIS A 20 -5.72 3.93 5.02
CA HIS A 20 -5.73 4.25 6.45
C HIS A 20 -6.81 3.47 7.20
N SER A 21 -8.03 3.40 6.65
CA SER A 21 -9.14 2.65 7.24
C SER A 21 -8.94 1.13 7.14
N ALA A 22 -8.46 0.65 5.99
CA ALA A 22 -8.26 -0.77 5.71
C ALA A 22 -7.26 -1.40 6.68
N PHE A 23 -6.16 -0.69 6.92
CA PHE A 23 -5.04 -1.16 7.71
C PHE A 23 -5.00 -0.58 9.12
N CYS A 24 -5.89 0.35 9.49
CA CYS A 24 -5.82 1.08 10.76
C CYS A 24 -4.45 1.75 10.96
N LEU A 25 -4.03 2.52 9.95
CA LEU A 25 -2.80 3.30 10.02
C LEU A 25 -3.03 4.59 10.81
N PRO A 26 -2.01 5.11 11.52
CA PRO A 26 -2.10 6.42 12.14
C PRO A 26 -2.28 7.50 11.06
N VAL A 27 -3.15 8.48 11.32
CA VAL A 27 -3.31 9.65 10.45
C VAL A 27 -2.18 10.63 10.77
N GLU A 28 -1.32 10.92 9.80
CA GLU A 28 -0.16 11.78 9.98
C GLU A 28 -0.56 13.26 10.04
N HIS A 29 -0.07 13.99 11.05
CA HIS A 29 -0.12 15.45 11.12
C HIS A 29 1.28 16.11 11.08
N LYS A 30 2.37 15.31 11.09
CA LYS A 30 3.76 15.80 11.14
C LYS A 30 4.71 14.89 10.34
N ILE A 31 5.85 15.46 9.93
CA ILE A 31 6.90 14.93 9.02
C ILE A 31 7.58 13.62 9.49
N SER A 32 7.36 13.17 10.73
CA SER A 32 7.95 11.94 11.27
C SER A 32 6.86 11.12 11.96
N ALA A 33 6.08 10.36 11.20
CA ALA A 33 5.18 9.38 11.78
C ALA A 33 5.97 8.10 12.08
N THR A 34 5.76 7.56 13.28
CA THR A 34 6.33 6.28 13.70
C THR A 34 5.28 5.19 13.54
N TYR A 35 5.68 4.04 13.02
CA TYR A 35 4.81 2.87 12.97
C TYR A 35 4.41 2.45 14.39
N VAL A 36 3.10 2.32 14.64
CA VAL A 36 2.57 1.81 15.91
C VAL A 36 1.96 0.42 15.67
N PRO A 37 2.50 -0.64 16.31
CA PRO A 37 1.92 -1.98 16.24
C PRO A 37 0.48 -2.03 16.79
N LEU A 38 -0.30 -3.00 16.33
CA LEU A 38 -1.65 -3.22 16.85
C LEU A 38 -1.58 -3.82 18.26
N ARG A 39 -2.56 -3.43 19.10
CA ARG A 39 -2.81 -4.13 20.37
C ARG A 39 -3.28 -5.55 20.08
N ALA A 40 -2.96 -6.50 20.96
CA ALA A 40 -3.23 -7.93 20.78
C ALA A 40 -4.69 -8.25 20.37
N GLU A 41 -5.68 -7.58 20.97
CA GLU A 41 -7.09 -7.78 20.65
C GLU A 41 -7.42 -7.38 19.20
N LYS A 42 -6.96 -6.20 18.78
CA LYS A 42 -7.16 -5.70 17.42
C LYS A 42 -6.38 -6.52 16.41
N LEU A 43 -5.16 -6.94 16.75
CA LEU A 43 -4.36 -7.83 15.92
C LEU A 43 -5.08 -9.17 15.68
N LYS A 44 -5.71 -9.75 16.72
CA LYS A 44 -6.51 -10.97 16.59
C LYS A 44 -7.69 -10.78 15.63
N GLN A 45 -8.40 -9.67 15.71
CA GLN A 45 -9.49 -9.35 14.77
C GLN A 45 -8.98 -9.23 13.33
N PHE A 46 -7.84 -8.58 13.13
CA PHE A 46 -7.21 -8.48 11.82
C PHE A 46 -6.75 -9.85 11.29
N ARG A 47 -6.17 -10.70 12.14
CA ARG A 47 -5.80 -12.08 11.77
C ARG A 47 -6.99 -12.89 11.26
N ILE A 48 -8.15 -12.76 11.91
CA ILE A 48 -9.40 -13.38 11.45
C ILE A 48 -9.84 -12.77 10.12
N LYS A 49 -9.88 -11.43 10.02
CA LYS A 49 -10.30 -10.71 8.80
C LYS A 49 -9.43 -11.02 7.58
N PHE A 50 -8.12 -11.21 7.79
CA PHE A 50 -7.14 -11.46 6.73
C PHE A 50 -6.81 -12.94 6.54
N LYS A 51 -7.51 -13.86 7.22
CA LYS A 51 -7.26 -15.30 7.13
C LYS A 51 -7.29 -15.79 5.68
N ASP A 52 -8.37 -15.46 4.96
CA ASP A 52 -8.60 -15.90 3.57
C ASP A 52 -8.24 -14.83 2.53
N VAL A 53 -7.54 -13.77 2.94
CA VAL A 53 -7.01 -12.75 2.03
C VAL A 53 -5.70 -13.27 1.46
N ALA A 54 -5.65 -13.47 0.14
CA ALA A 54 -4.44 -13.78 -0.63
C ALA A 54 -3.90 -12.59 -1.44
N TYR A 55 -4.81 -11.69 -1.87
CA TYR A 55 -4.51 -10.54 -2.71
C TYR A 55 -4.94 -9.24 -2.03
N VAL A 56 -4.06 -8.24 -2.09
CA VAL A 56 -4.33 -6.85 -1.71
C VAL A 56 -4.17 -5.99 -2.95
N ILE A 57 -5.19 -5.20 -3.28
CA ILE A 57 -5.19 -4.30 -4.43
C ILE A 57 -5.24 -2.86 -3.92
N ILE A 58 -4.26 -2.04 -4.30
CA ILE A 58 -4.21 -0.61 -3.99
C ILE A 58 -4.36 0.16 -5.30
N ASP A 59 -5.47 0.87 -5.44
CA ASP A 59 -5.68 1.79 -6.56
C ASP A 59 -5.09 3.18 -6.25
N GLU A 60 -4.79 3.95 -7.29
CA GLU A 60 -4.16 5.27 -7.22
C GLU A 60 -2.85 5.34 -6.39
N ILE A 61 -1.95 4.39 -6.63
CA ILE A 61 -0.69 4.24 -5.87
C ILE A 61 0.20 5.50 -5.87
N SER A 62 0.09 6.36 -6.88
CA SER A 62 0.85 7.63 -6.96
C SER A 62 0.53 8.58 -5.82
N MET A 63 -0.69 8.52 -5.26
CA MET A 63 -1.11 9.33 -4.12
C MET A 63 -0.68 8.76 -2.77
N LEU A 64 -0.07 7.56 -2.74
CA LEU A 64 0.42 6.94 -1.52
C LEU A 64 1.88 7.33 -1.24
N SER A 65 2.16 7.79 -0.03
CA SER A 65 3.54 8.08 0.39
C SER A 65 4.35 6.80 0.62
N CYS A 66 5.67 6.87 0.45
CA CYS A 66 6.58 5.77 0.78
C CYS A 66 6.46 5.29 2.24
N HIS A 67 6.21 6.21 3.17
CA HIS A 67 5.99 5.91 4.59
C HIS A 67 4.73 5.09 4.82
N ASN A 68 3.61 5.50 4.22
CA ASN A 68 2.36 4.75 4.31
C ASN A 68 2.49 3.38 3.65
N PHE A 69 3.25 3.28 2.56
CA PHE A 69 3.53 1.99 1.92
C PHE A 69 4.35 1.05 2.82
N ASP A 70 5.38 1.56 3.50
CA ASP A 70 6.15 0.82 4.50
C ASP A 70 5.28 0.39 5.70
N PHE A 71 4.34 1.25 6.13
CA PHE A 71 3.39 0.87 7.19
C PHE A 71 2.43 -0.23 6.75
N VAL A 72 1.98 -0.23 5.49
CA VAL A 72 1.18 -1.34 4.95
C VAL A 72 1.99 -2.63 4.97
N HIS A 73 3.26 -2.60 4.54
CA HIS A 73 4.16 -3.75 4.60
C HIS A 73 4.29 -4.28 6.03
N LYS A 74 4.65 -3.43 6.99
CA LYS A 74 4.80 -3.79 8.42
C LYS A 74 3.51 -4.35 9.01
N ARG A 75 2.36 -3.74 8.69
CA ARG A 75 1.05 -4.19 9.16
C ARG A 75 0.70 -5.57 8.62
N LEU A 76 1.00 -5.84 7.35
CA LEU A 76 0.76 -7.17 6.77
C LEU A 76 1.66 -8.24 7.38
N CYS A 77 2.94 -7.94 7.61
CA CYS A 77 3.86 -8.85 8.30
C CYS A 77 3.41 -9.14 9.75
N GLU A 78 2.91 -8.13 10.47
CA GLU A 78 2.36 -8.29 11.82
C GLU A 78 1.11 -9.19 11.83
N ILE A 79 0.21 -8.99 10.86
CA ILE A 79 -1.00 -9.79 10.71
C ILE A 79 -0.67 -11.25 10.37
N LYS A 80 0.27 -11.49 9.45
CA LYS A 80 0.64 -12.82 8.97
C LYS A 80 1.72 -13.52 9.80
N ASP A 81 2.19 -12.87 10.86
CA ASP A 81 3.22 -13.39 11.77
C ASP A 81 4.56 -13.66 11.08
N THR A 82 4.91 -12.83 10.10
CA THR A 82 6.15 -12.97 9.31
C THR A 82 7.15 -11.84 9.57
N SER A 83 6.94 -11.04 10.62
CA SER A 83 7.83 -9.91 10.97
C SER A 83 9.28 -10.32 11.25
N SER A 84 9.51 -11.60 11.57
CA SER A 84 10.82 -12.19 11.84
C SER A 84 11.65 -12.44 10.58
N ASP A 85 11.01 -12.55 9.41
CA ASP A 85 11.65 -12.91 8.15
C ASP A 85 11.64 -11.72 7.17
N PRO A 86 12.79 -11.03 6.99
CA PRO A 86 12.89 -9.87 6.10
C PRO A 86 12.82 -10.24 4.61
N THR A 87 12.88 -11.54 4.26
CA THR A 87 12.72 -11.99 2.87
C THR A 87 11.26 -12.02 2.45
N VAL A 88 10.34 -12.19 3.41
CA VAL A 88 8.91 -12.25 3.16
C VAL A 88 8.32 -10.85 3.04
N LEU A 89 7.95 -10.48 1.81
CA LEU A 89 7.30 -9.21 1.55
C LEU A 89 5.80 -9.26 1.84
N PHE A 90 5.27 -8.20 2.45
CA PHE A 90 3.84 -7.97 2.64
C PHE A 90 3.12 -9.15 3.34
N GLY A 91 3.77 -9.81 4.30
CA GLY A 91 3.18 -10.96 4.97
C GLY A 91 3.02 -12.21 4.11
N GLY A 92 3.70 -12.28 2.96
CA GLY A 92 3.52 -13.35 1.97
C GLY A 92 2.27 -13.18 1.09
N LEU A 93 1.62 -12.01 1.15
CA LEU A 93 0.49 -11.68 0.30
C LEU A 93 0.92 -11.12 -1.04
N SER A 94 0.13 -11.40 -2.07
CA SER A 94 0.30 -10.79 -3.38
C SER A 94 -0.27 -9.37 -3.36
N LEU A 95 0.60 -8.38 -3.51
CA LEU A 95 0.23 -6.97 -3.60
C LEU A 95 0.14 -6.56 -5.07
N ILE A 96 -1.02 -6.04 -5.48
CA ILE A 96 -1.26 -5.47 -6.80
C ILE A 96 -1.48 -3.97 -6.59
N VAL A 97 -0.65 -3.16 -7.25
CA VAL A 97 -0.78 -1.69 -7.21
C VAL A 97 -1.18 -1.20 -8.59
N VAL A 98 -2.14 -0.28 -8.62
CA VAL A 98 -2.67 0.33 -9.84
C VAL A 98 -2.63 1.84 -9.65
N GLY A 99 -2.38 2.56 -10.73
CA GLY A 99 -2.38 4.02 -10.73
C GLY A 99 -1.45 4.56 -11.80
N ASP A 100 -1.56 5.86 -12.03
CA ASP A 100 -0.69 6.58 -12.95
C ASP A 100 0.36 7.35 -12.16
N LEU A 101 1.63 6.97 -12.37
CA LEU A 101 2.79 7.54 -11.66
C LEU A 101 3.08 8.98 -12.08
N PHE A 102 2.51 9.46 -13.20
CA PHE A 102 2.66 10.84 -13.68
C PHE A 102 1.53 11.78 -13.19
N GLN A 103 0.58 11.27 -12.40
CA GLN A 103 -0.42 12.11 -11.75
C GLN A 103 0.13 12.88 -10.53
N LEU A 104 -0.76 13.53 -9.78
CA LEU A 104 -0.45 14.37 -8.63
C LEU A 104 0.46 13.65 -7.61
N LYS A 105 1.44 14.40 -7.11
CA LYS A 105 2.33 13.94 -6.03
C LYS A 105 1.55 13.59 -4.75
N PRO A 106 2.03 12.63 -3.95
CA PRO A 106 1.45 12.35 -2.65
C PRO A 106 1.49 13.59 -1.75
N VAL A 107 0.40 13.83 -1.01
CA VAL A 107 0.26 14.99 -0.14
C VAL A 107 1.30 14.89 0.98
N HIS A 108 2.19 15.89 1.07
CA HIS A 108 3.30 15.96 2.04
C HIS A 108 4.30 14.78 2.04
N GLY A 109 4.38 14.01 0.96
CA GLY A 109 5.26 12.83 0.86
C GLY A 109 6.25 12.88 -0.31
N CYS A 110 7.22 11.96 -0.28
CA CYS A 110 8.03 11.63 -1.46
C CYS A 110 7.28 10.61 -2.33
N TYR A 111 7.50 10.65 -3.65
CA TYR A 111 7.00 9.62 -4.55
C TYR A 111 7.49 8.24 -4.11
N ILE A 112 6.60 7.25 -4.16
CA ILE A 112 6.93 5.86 -3.86
C ILE A 112 8.02 5.29 -4.78
N PHE A 113 8.16 5.84 -5.99
CA PHE A 113 9.15 5.45 -6.99
C PHE A 113 10.42 6.31 -6.98
N ASP A 114 10.57 7.24 -6.03
CA ASP A 114 11.83 7.99 -5.90
C ASP A 114 12.90 7.09 -5.28
N THR A 115 13.68 6.42 -6.13
CA THR A 115 14.73 5.46 -5.75
C THR A 115 15.93 6.11 -5.08
N ARG A 116 15.99 7.45 -5.02
CA ARG A 116 17.04 8.18 -4.28
C ARG A 116 16.75 8.19 -2.78
N LYS A 117 15.55 7.79 -2.38
CA LYS A 117 15.09 7.76 -0.99
C LYS A 117 15.23 6.34 -0.43
N PRO A 118 15.95 6.13 0.69
CA PRO A 118 16.06 4.81 1.30
C PRO A 118 14.70 4.23 1.70
N GLU A 119 13.70 5.08 1.95
CA GLU A 119 12.32 4.70 2.29
C GLU A 119 11.57 4.04 1.13
N SER A 120 12.07 4.16 -0.11
CA SER A 120 11.48 3.56 -1.32
C SER A 120 11.98 2.14 -1.61
N TYR A 121 12.75 1.51 -0.69
CA TYR A 121 13.36 0.19 -0.90
C TYR A 121 12.38 -0.90 -1.33
N LEU A 122 11.12 -0.85 -0.87
CA LEU A 122 10.07 -1.80 -1.24
C LEU A 122 9.68 -1.68 -2.73
N TRP A 123 9.77 -0.48 -3.30
CA TRP A 123 9.41 -0.24 -4.72
C TRP A 123 10.33 -0.99 -5.68
N HIS A 124 11.60 -1.16 -5.32
CA HIS A 124 12.56 -1.94 -6.12
C HIS A 124 12.20 -3.42 -6.26
N ARG A 125 11.31 -3.94 -5.41
CA ARG A 125 10.86 -5.33 -5.44
C ARG A 125 9.48 -5.49 -6.09
N VAL A 126 8.86 -4.41 -6.54
CA VAL A 126 7.58 -4.44 -7.24
C VAL A 126 7.82 -4.71 -8.72
N SER A 127 7.06 -5.66 -9.29
CA SER A 127 7.02 -5.86 -10.73
C SER A 127 6.04 -4.88 -11.35
N ILE A 128 6.54 -3.97 -12.20
CA ILE A 128 5.73 -2.92 -12.84
C ILE A 128 5.17 -3.46 -14.15
N LEU A 129 3.85 -3.37 -14.33
CA LEU A 129 3.20 -3.62 -15.61
C LEU A 129 3.34 -2.37 -16.50
N THR A 130 4.07 -2.49 -17.60
CA THR A 130 4.40 -1.37 -18.49
C THR A 130 3.51 -1.26 -19.73
N THR A 131 2.67 -2.27 -19.99
CA THR A 131 1.87 -2.33 -21.22
C THR A 131 0.51 -1.67 -21.02
N ASN A 132 0.29 -0.54 -21.70
CA ASN A 132 -1.00 0.13 -21.74
C ASN A 132 -1.87 -0.49 -22.84
N HIS A 133 -3.00 -1.08 -22.47
CA HIS A 133 -3.95 -1.70 -23.42
C HIS A 133 -5.01 -0.72 -23.96
N ARG A 134 -5.09 0.50 -23.43
CA ARG A 134 -6.08 1.52 -23.81
C ARG A 134 -5.66 2.38 -25.00
N GLN A 135 -4.34 2.49 -25.25
CA GLN A 135 -3.75 3.36 -26.29
C GLN A 135 -3.02 2.60 -27.41
N ALA A 136 -3.36 1.33 -27.65
CA ALA A 136 -2.69 0.52 -28.68
C ALA A 136 -2.79 1.07 -30.12
N GLY A 137 -3.57 2.13 -30.36
CA GLY A 137 -3.84 2.69 -31.69
C GLY A 137 -3.36 4.13 -31.94
N ASP A 138 -2.87 4.87 -30.94
CA ASP A 138 -2.49 6.28 -31.13
C ASP A 138 -0.98 6.48 -30.89
N LYS A 139 -0.24 6.54 -31.99
CA LYS A 139 1.17 6.93 -32.03
C LYS A 139 1.22 8.36 -32.56
N THR A 140 1.42 9.33 -31.69
CA THR A 140 1.99 10.64 -32.09
C THR A 140 3.50 10.55 -32.11
#